data_AF-A0A2A4T5J0-F1
#
_entry.id   AF-A0A2A4T5J0-F1
#
_cell.length_a   1.000
_cell.length_b   1.000
_cell.length_c   1.000
_cell.angle_alpha   90.00
_cell.angle_beta   90.00
_cell.angle_gamma   90.00
#
_symmetry.space_group_name_H-M   'P 1'
#
loop_
_entity.id
_entity.type
_entity.pdbx_description
1 polymer ?
#
loop_
_entity_poly.entity_id
_entity_poly.type
_entity_poly.pdbx_seq_one_letter_code
_entity_poly.pdbx_strand_id
1 'polypeptide(L)'
;MKKQSKTKKVKTPKSLYRWSGGKSRAQKFIEPFMNIEHGDFREMFLGGGSTFLYKDKSSKNWLNDLDPIIYDGFTAIQQDPEGLIELMKEYTPPTTERYHYVKDTEEGDMTWKGFRAIYLNRTSFNGMIKCGPIGGRKPEGKKWQVDACWKNPDNLIQRVRENHEKLKDVKISSVDFEELITEPGDNVLLFVDPPYPEKNNLYNVGMSDEDHLRLRDLLSKTEHNFLLTYNDGEEVREMYKDEDKFIILEKSWTYSMMSQSKSGCRVGEELFIINKDFPIDLTEHLRQDETIDEQIDEVVEEKNNKSHKEEELPELKDYEIRKNMSSDEVLLERYIKKINQEISDDITEQEVIERSLKSEEDIKNGNIKSLDELKKDIKDKDYSPDNSI
;
A
#
# COMPACT_ATOMS: atom_id res chain seq x y z
N MET A 1 -32.19 30.00 5.09
CA MET A 1 -31.43 28.77 5.46
C MET A 1 -31.74 27.67 4.45
N LYS A 2 -30.87 27.45 3.47
CA LYS A 2 -30.99 26.30 2.54
C LYS A 2 -30.50 25.06 3.29
N LYS A 3 -31.38 24.10 3.56
CA LYS A 3 -31.00 22.80 4.10
C LYS A 3 -30.12 22.10 3.04
N GLN A 4 -28.85 21.92 3.34
CA GLN A 4 -27.99 21.01 2.58
C GLN A 4 -28.62 19.63 2.62
N SER A 5 -28.97 19.12 1.43
CA SER A 5 -29.34 17.73 1.23
C SER A 5 -28.14 16.86 1.62
N LYS A 6 -28.25 16.15 2.75
CA LYS A 6 -27.29 15.10 3.12
C LYS A 6 -27.41 14.01 2.05
N THR A 7 -26.47 13.97 1.12
CA THR A 7 -26.29 12.82 0.22
C THR A 7 -26.13 11.58 1.09
N LYS A 8 -27.02 10.59 0.92
CA LYS A 8 -26.87 9.28 1.56
C LYS A 8 -25.54 8.70 1.06
N LYS A 9 -24.54 8.53 1.95
CA LYS A 9 -23.34 7.75 1.62
C LYS A 9 -23.80 6.38 1.12
N VAL A 10 -23.55 6.08 -0.15
CA VAL A 10 -23.74 4.74 -0.71
C VAL A 10 -22.84 3.81 0.10
N LYS A 11 -23.42 2.75 0.64
CA LYS A 11 -22.67 1.79 1.45
C LYS A 11 -21.75 1.00 0.52
N THR A 12 -20.45 1.17 0.69
CA THR A 12 -19.42 0.44 -0.04
C THR A 12 -19.60 -1.07 0.12
N PRO A 13 -19.76 -1.84 -0.97
CA PRO A 13 -19.80 -3.30 -0.92
C PRO A 13 -18.54 -3.86 -0.25
N LYS A 14 -18.71 -4.90 0.56
CA LYS A 14 -17.58 -5.61 1.16
C LYS A 14 -17.28 -6.86 0.36
N SER A 15 -16.00 -7.17 0.20
CA SER A 15 -15.57 -8.43 -0.40
C SER A 15 -16.12 -9.65 0.33
N LEU A 16 -16.39 -10.70 -0.44
CA LEU A 16 -16.68 -12.05 0.04
C LEU A 16 -15.41 -12.81 0.41
N TYR A 17 -14.28 -12.46 -0.19
CA TYR A 17 -13.00 -13.09 0.08
C TYR A 17 -12.38 -12.58 1.38
N ARG A 18 -11.67 -13.49 2.05
CA ARG A 18 -10.65 -13.17 3.05
C ARG A 18 -9.32 -13.20 2.33
N TRP A 19 -8.71 -12.04 2.15
CA TRP A 19 -7.51 -11.89 1.34
C TRP A 19 -6.38 -11.25 2.16
N SER A 20 -5.22 -11.91 2.17
CA SER A 20 -3.97 -11.33 2.66
C SER A 20 -3.51 -10.26 1.66
N GLY A 21 -3.09 -9.09 2.13
CA GLY A 21 -2.67 -7.99 1.25
C GLY A 21 -3.81 -7.07 0.76
N GLY A 22 -5.08 -7.40 1.08
CA GLY A 22 -6.22 -6.59 0.67
C GLY A 22 -6.13 -5.13 1.17
N LYS A 23 -6.15 -4.18 0.25
CA LYS A 23 -5.95 -2.74 0.48
C LYS A 23 -7.13 -2.01 1.15
N SER A 24 -8.06 -2.73 1.77
CA SER A 24 -9.22 -2.15 2.46
C SER A 24 -8.89 -1.07 3.51
N ARG A 25 -7.70 -1.14 4.13
CA ARG A 25 -7.21 -0.16 5.11
C ARG A 25 -6.40 0.98 4.50
N ALA A 26 -5.84 0.74 3.31
CA ALA A 26 -5.09 1.71 2.53
C ALA A 26 -5.99 2.56 1.62
N GLN A 27 -7.30 2.26 1.54
CA GLN A 27 -8.21 2.91 0.60
C GLN A 27 -8.18 4.44 0.67
N LYS A 28 -8.03 5.04 1.86
CA LYS A 28 -7.94 6.50 1.99
C LYS A 28 -6.72 7.11 1.28
N PHE A 29 -5.62 6.37 1.21
CA PHE A 29 -4.39 6.79 0.54
C PHE A 29 -4.44 6.49 -0.96
N ILE A 30 -5.13 5.42 -1.36
CA ILE A 30 -5.30 4.99 -2.75
C ILE A 30 -6.36 5.83 -3.47
N GLU A 31 -7.43 6.21 -2.77
CA GLU A 31 -8.60 6.90 -3.29
C GLU A 31 -8.28 8.15 -4.14
N PRO A 32 -7.34 9.03 -3.76
CA PRO A 32 -7.00 10.18 -4.59
C PRO A 32 -6.48 9.80 -5.99
N PHE A 33 -5.64 8.77 -6.09
CA PHE A 33 -5.14 8.25 -7.36
C PHE A 33 -6.25 7.56 -8.17
N MET A 34 -7.24 6.98 -7.48
CA MET A 34 -8.41 6.37 -8.11
C MET A 34 -9.45 7.38 -8.59
N ASN A 35 -9.32 8.65 -8.20
CA ASN A 35 -10.30 9.71 -8.48
C ASN A 35 -9.85 10.69 -9.56
N ILE A 36 -8.67 10.49 -10.16
CA ILE A 36 -8.30 11.21 -11.39
C ILE A 36 -9.36 10.97 -12.48
N GLU A 37 -9.49 11.87 -13.45
CA GLU A 37 -10.42 11.65 -14.55
C GLU A 37 -9.97 10.48 -15.42
N HIS A 38 -10.77 9.41 -15.50
CA HIS A 38 -10.53 8.26 -16.37
C HIS A 38 -11.84 7.60 -16.80
N GLY A 39 -11.86 7.10 -18.04
CA GLY A 39 -13.03 6.44 -18.64
C GLY A 39 -12.99 4.92 -18.54
N ASP A 40 -11.80 4.36 -18.40
CA ASP A 40 -11.52 2.93 -18.36
C ASP A 40 -10.64 2.60 -17.15
N PHE A 41 -11.16 1.79 -16.24
CA PHE A 41 -10.42 1.34 -15.05
C PHE A 41 -10.05 -0.14 -15.17
N ARG A 42 -8.78 -0.46 -14.97
CA ARG A 42 -8.29 -1.83 -15.05
C ARG A 42 -7.56 -2.23 -13.78
N GLU A 43 -8.04 -3.26 -13.09
CA GLU A 43 -7.40 -3.81 -11.88
C GLU A 43 -6.79 -5.16 -12.25
N MET A 44 -5.45 -5.22 -12.29
CA MET A 44 -4.73 -6.35 -12.90
C MET A 44 -4.57 -7.56 -11.98
N PHE A 45 -4.53 -7.30 -10.67
CA PHE A 45 -4.35 -8.26 -9.60
C PHE A 45 -5.48 -8.10 -8.59
N LEU A 46 -6.68 -8.55 -8.97
CA LEU A 46 -7.91 -8.27 -8.23
C LEU A 46 -7.84 -8.76 -6.77
N GLY A 47 -7.34 -9.97 -6.56
CA GLY A 47 -7.32 -10.63 -5.26
C GLY A 47 -8.68 -10.61 -4.58
N GLY A 48 -8.77 -9.93 -3.43
CA GLY A 48 -10.04 -9.74 -2.73
C GLY A 48 -10.98 -8.69 -3.33
N GLY A 49 -10.56 -7.94 -4.35
CA GLY A 49 -11.31 -6.88 -5.02
C GLY A 49 -11.59 -5.65 -4.16
N SER A 50 -10.80 -5.41 -3.10
CA SER A 50 -11.10 -4.33 -2.16
C SER A 50 -11.04 -2.94 -2.80
N THR A 51 -10.20 -2.73 -3.81
CA THR A 51 -10.02 -1.44 -4.47
C THR A 51 -11.20 -1.15 -5.39
N PHE A 52 -11.50 -2.03 -6.35
CA PHE A 52 -12.69 -1.86 -7.20
C PHE A 52 -14.00 -1.73 -6.43
N LEU A 53 -14.18 -2.51 -5.35
CA LEU A 53 -15.40 -2.44 -4.54
C LEU A 53 -15.52 -1.11 -3.78
N TYR A 54 -14.39 -0.46 -3.45
CA TYR A 54 -14.35 0.84 -2.78
C TYR A 54 -14.58 2.02 -3.73
N LYS A 55 -13.85 2.02 -4.85
CA LYS A 55 -13.88 3.06 -5.88
C LYS A 55 -15.25 3.16 -6.57
N ASP A 56 -15.64 4.34 -7.04
CA ASP A 56 -16.78 4.49 -7.96
C ASP A 56 -16.49 3.92 -9.35
N LYS A 57 -17.49 3.29 -9.99
CA LYS A 57 -17.26 2.64 -11.30
C LYS A 57 -16.95 3.67 -12.38
N SER A 58 -15.98 3.35 -13.22
CA SER A 58 -15.74 4.08 -14.47
C SER A 58 -16.69 3.60 -15.57
N SER A 59 -16.70 4.25 -16.74
CA SER A 59 -17.56 3.85 -17.86
C SER A 59 -17.23 2.44 -18.36
N LYS A 60 -15.94 2.10 -18.40
CA LYS A 60 -15.43 0.74 -18.63
C LYS A 60 -14.67 0.30 -17.39
N ASN A 61 -14.83 -0.96 -17.03
CA ASN A 61 -14.10 -1.56 -15.93
C ASN A 61 -13.66 -2.96 -16.35
N TRP A 62 -12.38 -3.27 -16.16
CA TRP A 62 -11.80 -4.56 -16.43
C TRP A 62 -11.07 -5.06 -15.19
N LEU A 63 -11.58 -6.12 -14.58
CA LEU A 63 -10.97 -6.80 -13.45
C LEU A 63 -10.29 -8.08 -13.93
N ASN A 64 -9.07 -8.30 -13.49
CA ASN A 64 -8.30 -9.48 -13.82
C ASN A 64 -7.66 -10.09 -12.58
N ASP A 65 -7.57 -11.41 -12.56
CA ASP A 65 -6.67 -12.13 -11.67
C ASP A 65 -6.23 -13.43 -12.35
N LEU A 66 -4.94 -13.72 -12.30
CA LEU A 66 -4.40 -14.96 -12.86
C LEU A 66 -4.80 -16.19 -12.02
N ASP A 67 -5.20 -16.01 -10.76
CA ASP A 67 -5.74 -17.08 -9.92
C ASP A 67 -7.17 -17.44 -10.36
N PRO A 68 -7.39 -18.66 -10.92
CA PRO A 68 -8.72 -19.08 -11.34
C PRO A 68 -9.72 -19.13 -10.17
N ILE A 69 -9.27 -19.28 -8.92
CA ILE A 69 -10.15 -19.24 -7.74
C ILE A 69 -10.76 -17.84 -7.56
N ILE A 70 -10.00 -16.78 -7.84
CA ILE A 70 -10.50 -15.41 -7.77
C ILE A 70 -11.44 -15.15 -8.94
N TYR A 71 -11.01 -15.50 -10.15
CA TYR A 71 -11.82 -15.39 -11.36
C TYR A 71 -13.17 -16.11 -11.23
N ASP A 72 -13.17 -17.37 -10.81
CA ASP A 72 -14.37 -18.20 -10.72
C ASP A 72 -15.41 -17.60 -9.75
N GLY A 73 -14.98 -17.12 -8.57
CA GLY A 73 -15.92 -16.55 -7.61
C GLY A 73 -16.49 -15.20 -8.04
N PHE A 74 -15.66 -14.28 -8.54
CA PHE A 74 -16.18 -13.00 -9.04
C PHE A 74 -17.08 -13.18 -10.26
N THR A 75 -16.72 -14.10 -11.17
CA THR A 75 -17.54 -14.45 -12.34
C THR A 75 -18.88 -15.06 -11.93
N ALA A 76 -18.90 -16.01 -10.98
CA ALA A 76 -20.15 -16.59 -10.49
C ALA A 76 -21.06 -15.55 -9.80
N ILE A 77 -20.49 -14.64 -9.00
CA ILE A 77 -21.24 -13.52 -8.40
C ILE A 77 -21.88 -12.65 -9.48
N GLN A 78 -21.15 -12.38 -10.57
CA GLN A 78 -21.65 -11.56 -11.67
C GLN A 78 -22.76 -12.28 -12.47
N GLN A 79 -22.55 -13.56 -12.81
CA GLN A 79 -23.38 -14.28 -13.78
C GLN A 79 -24.61 -14.97 -13.16
N ASP A 80 -24.47 -15.56 -11.98
CA ASP A 80 -25.54 -16.32 -11.33
C ASP A 80 -25.54 -16.13 -9.80
N PRO A 81 -25.89 -14.92 -9.32
CA PRO A 81 -25.88 -14.61 -7.89
C PRO A 81 -26.88 -15.45 -7.09
N GLU A 82 -28.04 -15.78 -7.66
CA GLU A 82 -29.07 -16.52 -6.92
C GLU A 82 -28.75 -18.02 -6.87
N GLY A 83 -28.21 -18.64 -7.93
CA GLY A 83 -27.69 -20.00 -7.85
C GLY A 83 -26.55 -20.14 -6.85
N LEU A 84 -25.63 -19.15 -6.81
CA LEU A 84 -24.59 -19.09 -5.79
C LEU A 84 -25.17 -19.00 -4.37
N ILE A 85 -26.21 -18.20 -4.17
CA ILE A 85 -26.90 -18.05 -2.88
C ILE A 85 -27.58 -19.35 -2.45
N GLU A 86 -28.20 -20.09 -3.37
CA GLU A 86 -28.82 -21.40 -3.05
C GLU A 86 -27.77 -22.42 -2.60
N LEU A 87 -26.63 -22.52 -3.29
CA LEU A 87 -25.51 -23.35 -2.83
C LEU A 87 -24.99 -22.91 -1.44
N MET A 88 -24.86 -21.60 -1.22
CA MET A 88 -24.45 -21.10 0.10
C MET A 88 -25.43 -21.49 1.21
N LYS A 89 -26.74 -21.50 0.95
CA LYS A 89 -27.76 -21.95 1.91
C LYS A 89 -27.69 -23.46 2.14
N GLU A 90 -27.59 -24.25 1.07
CA GLU A 90 -27.53 -25.72 1.11
C GLU A 90 -26.36 -26.23 1.97
N TYR A 91 -25.18 -25.63 1.79
CA TYR A 91 -23.95 -26.02 2.48
C TYR A 91 -23.76 -25.31 3.84
N THR A 92 -24.77 -24.59 4.33
CA THR A 92 -24.77 -24.02 5.68
C THR A 92 -25.38 -25.01 6.70
N PRO A 93 -24.81 -25.16 7.91
CA PRO A 93 -23.50 -24.66 8.32
C PRO A 93 -22.35 -25.46 7.65
N PRO A 94 -21.18 -24.84 7.46
CA PRO A 94 -19.99 -25.57 7.05
C PRO A 94 -19.59 -26.64 8.07
N THR A 95 -19.14 -27.79 7.58
CA THR A 95 -18.52 -28.86 8.37
C THR A 95 -17.18 -29.26 7.75
N THR A 96 -16.30 -29.91 8.52
CA THR A 96 -15.02 -30.43 7.98
C THR A 96 -15.26 -31.47 6.87
N GLU A 97 -16.31 -32.27 7.00
CA GLU A 97 -16.72 -33.22 5.95
C GLU A 97 -17.15 -32.49 4.67
N ARG A 98 -18.05 -31.49 4.78
CA ARG A 98 -18.47 -30.66 3.65
C ARG A 98 -17.29 -29.92 3.03
N TYR A 99 -16.34 -29.44 3.84
CA TYR A 99 -15.09 -28.84 3.36
C TYR A 99 -14.33 -29.78 2.43
N HIS A 100 -14.09 -31.01 2.87
CA HIS A 100 -13.37 -31.99 2.05
C HIS A 100 -14.15 -32.37 0.81
N TYR A 101 -15.46 -32.60 0.92
CA TYR A 101 -16.32 -32.85 -0.23
C TYR A 101 -16.24 -31.74 -1.29
N VAL A 102 -16.43 -30.48 -0.88
CA VAL A 102 -16.36 -29.32 -1.78
C VAL A 102 -14.95 -29.17 -2.36
N LYS A 103 -13.91 -29.43 -1.58
CA LYS A 103 -12.53 -29.38 -2.04
C LYS A 103 -12.25 -30.41 -3.14
N ASP A 104 -12.66 -31.65 -2.90
CA ASP A 104 -12.34 -32.80 -3.77
C ASP A 104 -13.25 -32.88 -5.01
N THR A 105 -14.39 -32.18 -5.02
CA THR A 105 -15.32 -32.11 -6.15
C THR A 105 -15.00 -30.91 -7.03
N GLU A 106 -14.00 -31.01 -7.91
CA GLU A 106 -13.55 -29.88 -8.75
C GLU A 106 -14.45 -29.59 -9.95
N GLU A 107 -15.08 -30.62 -10.52
CA GLU A 107 -15.93 -30.51 -11.69
C GLU A 107 -17.28 -29.84 -11.38
N GLY A 108 -17.73 -28.98 -12.28
CA GLY A 108 -19.05 -28.34 -12.23
C GLY A 108 -19.13 -27.11 -13.12
N ASP A 109 -20.31 -26.50 -13.15
CA ASP A 109 -20.55 -25.24 -13.86
C ASP A 109 -19.87 -24.05 -13.15
N MET A 110 -19.98 -22.86 -13.75
CA MET A 110 -19.38 -21.64 -13.20
C MET A 110 -19.93 -21.31 -11.81
N THR A 111 -21.22 -21.54 -11.57
CA THR A 111 -21.86 -21.31 -10.27
C THR A 111 -21.26 -22.20 -9.19
N TRP A 112 -21.05 -23.50 -9.47
CA TRP A 112 -20.36 -24.43 -8.58
C TRP A 112 -18.91 -24.02 -8.34
N LYS A 113 -18.15 -23.67 -9.39
CA LYS A 113 -16.76 -23.25 -9.27
C LYS A 113 -16.59 -22.00 -8.40
N GLY A 114 -17.44 -20.99 -8.61
CA GLY A 114 -17.42 -19.79 -7.78
C GLY A 114 -17.89 -20.04 -6.35
N PHE A 115 -18.89 -20.91 -6.16
CA PHE A 115 -19.27 -21.38 -4.82
C PHE A 115 -18.09 -22.05 -4.12
N ARG A 116 -17.39 -22.99 -4.77
CA ARG A 116 -16.20 -23.65 -4.23
C ARG A 116 -15.14 -22.64 -3.81
N ALA A 117 -14.84 -21.68 -4.68
CA ALA A 117 -13.85 -20.64 -4.41
C ALA A 117 -14.15 -19.88 -3.12
N ILE A 118 -15.38 -19.36 -2.99
CA ILE A 118 -15.81 -18.57 -1.84
C ILE A 118 -15.91 -19.45 -0.59
N TYR A 119 -16.54 -20.62 -0.70
CA TYR A 119 -16.73 -21.55 0.42
C TYR A 119 -15.38 -21.99 0.99
N LEU A 120 -14.46 -22.46 0.15
CA LEU A 120 -13.13 -22.91 0.58
C LEU A 120 -12.30 -21.76 1.12
N ASN A 121 -12.31 -20.56 0.51
CA ASN A 121 -11.62 -19.40 1.07
C ASN A 121 -12.13 -19.10 2.49
N ARG A 122 -13.45 -18.98 2.67
CA ARG A 122 -14.01 -18.58 3.96
C ARG A 122 -13.85 -19.65 5.03
N THR A 123 -13.77 -20.92 4.66
CA THR A 123 -13.62 -22.04 5.59
C THR A 123 -12.18 -22.52 5.78
N SER A 124 -11.22 -21.97 5.02
CA SER A 124 -9.79 -22.29 5.16
C SER A 124 -9.05 -21.34 6.10
N PHE A 125 -7.96 -21.85 6.70
CA PHE A 125 -7.09 -21.05 7.56
C PHE A 125 -6.55 -19.83 6.80
N ASN A 126 -6.76 -18.63 7.36
CA ASN A 126 -6.40 -17.34 6.74
C ASN A 126 -6.91 -17.10 5.31
N GLY A 127 -7.93 -17.81 4.83
CA GLY A 127 -8.37 -17.66 3.44
C GLY A 127 -7.58 -18.52 2.44
N MET A 128 -6.54 -19.22 2.88
CA MET A 128 -5.63 -19.98 2.03
C MET A 128 -6.06 -21.45 1.96
N ILE A 129 -6.58 -21.87 0.80
CA ILE A 129 -7.07 -23.25 0.59
C ILE A 129 -5.98 -24.30 0.86
N LYS A 130 -4.73 -23.99 0.52
CA LYS A 130 -3.56 -24.85 0.77
C LYS A 130 -3.30 -25.13 2.26
N CYS A 131 -3.72 -24.23 3.16
CA CYS A 131 -3.54 -24.40 4.60
C CYS A 131 -4.62 -25.28 5.26
N GLY A 132 -5.63 -25.72 4.50
CA GLY A 132 -6.70 -26.58 4.99
C GLY A 132 -7.75 -25.84 5.84
N PRO A 133 -8.73 -26.56 6.42
CA PRO A 133 -9.88 -25.97 7.10
C PRO A 133 -9.48 -25.25 8.39
N ILE A 134 -10.22 -24.20 8.75
CA ILE A 134 -10.10 -23.52 10.05
C ILE A 134 -10.31 -24.53 11.18
N GLY A 135 -9.47 -24.48 12.20
CA GLY A 135 -9.48 -25.44 13.31
C GLY A 135 -8.64 -26.70 13.06
N GLY A 136 -8.21 -26.94 11.82
CA GLY A 136 -7.43 -28.11 11.43
C GLY A 136 -8.27 -29.38 11.29
N ARG A 137 -7.61 -30.53 11.08
CA ARG A 137 -8.29 -31.83 10.82
C ARG A 137 -9.00 -32.44 12.04
N LYS A 138 -8.75 -31.93 13.25
CA LYS A 138 -9.34 -32.40 14.51
C LYS A 138 -10.03 -31.21 15.22
N PRO A 139 -11.37 -31.09 15.13
CA PRO A 139 -12.10 -29.93 15.65
C PRO A 139 -12.20 -29.88 17.18
N GLU A 140 -12.03 -31.01 17.87
CA GLU A 140 -12.15 -31.10 19.32
C GLU A 140 -11.07 -30.28 20.05
N GLY A 141 -11.49 -29.44 20.99
CA GLY A 141 -10.60 -28.61 21.82
C GLY A 141 -10.02 -27.37 21.14
N LYS A 142 -10.43 -27.03 19.89
CA LYS A 142 -9.97 -25.84 19.18
C LYS A 142 -10.87 -24.63 19.42
N LYS A 143 -10.26 -23.46 19.61
CA LYS A 143 -10.95 -22.16 19.81
C LYS A 143 -11.79 -21.74 18.61
N TRP A 144 -11.39 -22.11 17.40
CA TRP A 144 -12.04 -21.73 16.16
C TRP A 144 -12.42 -22.97 15.35
N GLN A 145 -13.68 -23.02 14.92
CA GLN A 145 -14.25 -24.09 14.12
C GLN A 145 -14.28 -23.70 12.64
N VAL A 146 -14.54 -24.67 11.76
CA VAL A 146 -14.56 -24.49 10.29
C VAL A 146 -15.54 -23.41 9.82
N ASP A 147 -16.62 -23.20 10.56
CA ASP A 147 -17.66 -22.21 10.31
C ASP A 147 -17.34 -20.80 10.88
N ALA A 148 -16.16 -20.60 11.49
CA ALA A 148 -15.86 -19.38 12.24
C ALA A 148 -15.98 -18.09 11.41
N CYS A 149 -15.75 -18.19 10.10
CA CYS A 149 -15.88 -17.09 9.14
C CYS A 149 -17.17 -17.18 8.29
N TRP A 150 -18.10 -18.06 8.66
CA TRP A 150 -19.42 -18.27 8.05
C TRP A 150 -20.59 -18.05 9.02
N LYS A 151 -20.32 -17.69 10.29
CA LYS A 151 -21.34 -17.55 11.36
C LYS A 151 -22.53 -16.63 11.07
N ASN A 152 -22.44 -15.75 10.08
CA ASN A 152 -23.54 -14.89 9.66
C ASN A 152 -23.78 -15.06 8.15
N PRO A 153 -24.47 -16.14 7.73
CA PRO A 153 -24.70 -16.46 6.33
C PRO A 153 -25.55 -15.38 5.64
N ASP A 154 -26.52 -14.78 6.34
CA ASP A 154 -27.34 -13.69 5.79
C ASP A 154 -26.49 -12.47 5.40
N ASN A 155 -25.45 -12.14 6.18
CA ASN A 155 -24.51 -11.09 5.81
C ASN A 155 -23.69 -11.44 4.57
N LEU A 156 -23.33 -12.71 4.38
CA LEU A 156 -22.60 -13.15 3.19
C LEU A 156 -23.49 -13.13 1.96
N ILE A 157 -24.73 -13.61 2.07
CA ILE A 157 -25.76 -13.53 1.03
C ILE A 157 -25.99 -12.08 0.63
N GLN A 158 -26.09 -11.17 1.60
CA GLN A 158 -26.22 -9.74 1.32
C GLN A 158 -25.00 -9.19 0.56
N ARG A 159 -23.78 -9.64 0.88
CA ARG A 159 -22.58 -9.26 0.12
C ARG A 159 -22.61 -9.79 -1.30
N VAL A 160 -23.08 -11.02 -1.55
CA VAL A 160 -23.23 -11.54 -2.92
C VAL A 160 -24.07 -10.56 -3.74
N ARG A 161 -25.22 -10.14 -3.23
CA ARG A 161 -26.10 -9.19 -3.94
C ARG A 161 -25.46 -7.81 -4.11
N GLU A 162 -24.82 -7.27 -3.09
CA GLU A 162 -24.11 -5.98 -3.17
C GLU A 162 -22.96 -6.01 -4.20
N ASN A 163 -22.22 -7.12 -4.28
CA ASN A 163 -21.13 -7.31 -5.23
C ASN A 163 -21.69 -7.53 -6.64
N HIS A 164 -22.75 -8.32 -6.80
CA HIS A 164 -23.43 -8.52 -8.09
C HIS A 164 -23.85 -7.20 -8.71
N GLU A 165 -24.52 -6.32 -7.94
CA GLU A 165 -24.91 -4.99 -8.42
C GLU A 165 -23.71 -4.14 -8.87
N LYS A 166 -22.59 -4.23 -8.15
CA LYS A 166 -21.35 -3.52 -8.51
C LYS A 166 -20.68 -4.10 -9.76
N LEU A 167 -20.78 -5.41 -9.98
CA LEU A 167 -20.11 -6.13 -11.05
C LEU A 167 -20.88 -6.14 -12.39
N LYS A 168 -22.11 -5.63 -12.45
CA LYS A 168 -22.83 -5.48 -13.74
C LYS A 168 -21.98 -4.71 -14.75
N ASP A 169 -21.94 -5.13 -16.01
CA ASP A 169 -21.18 -4.46 -17.08
C ASP A 169 -19.67 -4.30 -16.81
N VAL A 170 -19.08 -5.18 -16.00
CA VAL A 170 -17.64 -5.25 -15.74
C VAL A 170 -17.04 -6.41 -16.53
N LYS A 171 -15.94 -6.19 -17.25
CA LYS A 171 -15.18 -7.29 -17.85
C LYS A 171 -14.38 -7.98 -16.75
N ILE A 172 -14.55 -9.30 -16.59
CA ILE A 172 -13.79 -10.11 -15.63
C ILE A 172 -12.99 -11.13 -16.44
N SER A 173 -11.69 -11.24 -16.19
CA SER A 173 -10.81 -12.18 -16.91
C SER A 173 -9.82 -12.88 -15.99
N SER A 174 -9.20 -13.92 -16.53
CA SER A 174 -8.04 -14.60 -15.94
C SER A 174 -6.99 -14.76 -17.03
N VAL A 175 -6.26 -13.68 -17.29
CA VAL A 175 -5.22 -13.58 -18.31
C VAL A 175 -3.94 -12.98 -17.72
N ASP A 176 -2.84 -13.05 -18.47
CA ASP A 176 -1.59 -12.41 -18.08
C ASP A 176 -1.75 -10.87 -18.00
N PHE A 177 -1.07 -10.24 -17.04
CA PHE A 177 -1.17 -8.79 -16.82
C PHE A 177 -0.76 -7.96 -18.04
N GLU A 178 0.10 -8.52 -18.91
CA GLU A 178 0.54 -7.87 -20.14
C GLU A 178 -0.63 -7.52 -21.07
N GLU A 179 -1.68 -8.34 -21.12
CA GLU A 179 -2.87 -8.05 -21.93
C GLU A 179 -3.55 -6.75 -21.46
N LEU A 180 -3.63 -6.52 -20.15
CA LEU A 180 -4.28 -5.33 -19.61
C LEU A 180 -3.46 -4.06 -19.82
N ILE A 181 -2.13 -4.19 -19.84
CA ILE A 181 -1.20 -3.07 -20.07
C ILE A 181 -1.16 -2.72 -21.55
N THR A 182 -1.14 -3.72 -22.44
CA THR A 182 -0.94 -3.53 -23.88
C THR A 182 -2.23 -3.30 -24.66
N GLU A 183 -3.39 -3.74 -24.13
CA GLU A 183 -4.67 -3.47 -24.79
C GLU A 183 -4.90 -1.96 -24.87
N PRO A 184 -5.21 -1.41 -26.05
CA PRO A 184 -5.48 0.02 -26.20
C PRO A 184 -6.73 0.45 -25.42
N GLY A 185 -6.80 1.74 -25.12
CA GLY A 185 -7.96 2.34 -24.44
C GLY A 185 -7.78 3.84 -24.30
N ASP A 186 -8.90 4.55 -24.23
CA ASP A 186 -8.90 6.00 -24.04
C ASP A 186 -8.98 6.32 -22.55
N ASN A 187 -8.03 7.12 -22.07
CA ASN A 187 -7.97 7.59 -20.68
C ASN A 187 -8.10 6.43 -19.67
N VAL A 188 -7.16 5.48 -19.77
CA VAL A 188 -7.09 4.28 -18.95
C VAL A 188 -6.35 4.56 -17.65
N LEU A 189 -6.89 4.08 -16.53
CA LEU A 189 -6.21 3.98 -15.25
C LEU A 189 -6.00 2.51 -14.90
N LEU A 190 -4.74 2.11 -14.74
CA LEU A 190 -4.32 0.80 -14.25
C LEU A 190 -4.12 0.85 -12.73
N PHE A 191 -4.73 -0.09 -12.00
CA PHE A 191 -4.35 -0.38 -10.63
C PHE A 191 -3.57 -1.69 -10.57
N VAL A 192 -2.37 -1.61 -10.01
CA VAL A 192 -1.36 -2.66 -10.04
C VAL A 192 -0.97 -3.00 -8.60
N ASP A 193 -1.39 -4.16 -8.10
CA ASP A 193 -1.07 -4.64 -6.75
C ASP A 193 -0.57 -6.09 -6.81
N PRO A 194 0.63 -6.32 -7.36
CA PRO A 194 1.15 -7.65 -7.64
C PRO A 194 1.52 -8.40 -6.35
N PRO A 195 1.63 -9.74 -6.39
CA PRO A 195 2.29 -10.52 -5.35
C PRO A 195 3.66 -9.95 -5.02
N TYR A 196 3.97 -9.65 -3.76
CA TYR A 196 5.28 -9.06 -3.42
C TYR A 196 6.40 -10.10 -3.48
N PRO A 197 7.61 -9.73 -3.94
CA PRO A 197 8.76 -10.63 -4.03
C PRO A 197 9.00 -11.42 -2.74
N GLU A 198 9.03 -10.74 -1.59
CA GLU A 198 9.29 -11.39 -0.29
C GLU A 198 8.08 -12.14 0.31
N LYS A 199 6.88 -12.02 -0.27
CA LYS A 199 5.63 -12.62 0.24
C LYS A 199 4.90 -13.49 -0.79
N ASN A 200 5.61 -13.96 -1.81
CA ASN A 200 5.05 -14.73 -2.91
C ASN A 200 4.26 -15.98 -2.45
N ASN A 201 4.72 -16.59 -1.35
CA ASN A 201 4.07 -17.77 -0.75
C ASN A 201 2.69 -17.51 -0.13
N LEU A 202 2.22 -16.27 -0.04
CA LEU A 202 0.87 -15.95 0.46
C LEU A 202 -0.21 -16.12 -0.60
N TYR A 203 0.17 -16.12 -1.87
CA TYR A 203 -0.74 -16.20 -3.01
C TYR A 203 -0.80 -17.64 -3.56
N ASN A 204 -1.84 -17.96 -4.32
CA ASN A 204 -1.92 -19.25 -5.03
C ASN A 204 -1.13 -19.20 -6.33
N VAL A 205 -1.23 -18.07 -7.03
CA VAL A 205 -0.42 -17.75 -8.20
C VAL A 205 0.53 -16.62 -7.79
N GLY A 206 1.82 -16.89 -7.90
CA GLY A 206 2.88 -15.95 -7.58
C GLY A 206 3.45 -15.26 -8.81
N MET A 207 4.43 -14.39 -8.60
CA MET A 207 5.28 -13.83 -9.66
C MET A 207 6.73 -14.26 -9.46
N SER A 208 7.45 -14.53 -10.55
CA SER A 208 8.91 -14.68 -10.50
C SER A 208 9.62 -13.32 -10.58
N ASP A 209 10.91 -13.29 -10.30
CA ASP A 209 11.73 -12.07 -10.43
C ASP A 209 11.69 -11.56 -11.89
N GLU A 210 11.69 -12.46 -12.87
CA GLU A 210 11.52 -12.11 -14.29
C GLU A 210 10.14 -11.52 -14.59
N ASP A 211 9.07 -12.00 -13.96
CA ASP A 211 7.74 -11.40 -14.11
C ASP A 211 7.70 -9.99 -13.52
N HIS A 212 8.38 -9.75 -12.39
CA HIS A 212 8.50 -8.41 -11.81
C HIS A 212 9.24 -7.44 -12.74
N LEU A 213 10.36 -7.88 -13.32
CA LEU A 213 11.11 -7.09 -14.31
C LEU A 213 10.30 -6.85 -15.58
N ARG A 214 9.54 -7.85 -16.05
CA ARG A 214 8.65 -7.73 -17.21
C ARG A 214 7.53 -6.73 -16.94
N LEU A 215 6.92 -6.76 -15.76
CA LEU A 215 5.92 -5.78 -15.34
C LEU A 215 6.51 -4.36 -15.36
N ARG A 216 7.70 -4.15 -14.77
CA ARG A 216 8.40 -2.86 -14.80
C ARG A 216 8.67 -2.38 -16.22
N ASP A 217 9.17 -3.26 -17.09
CA ASP A 217 9.50 -2.94 -18.48
C ASP A 217 8.25 -2.52 -19.26
N LEU A 218 7.12 -3.19 -19.04
CA LEU A 218 5.84 -2.84 -19.66
C LEU A 218 5.29 -1.51 -19.12
N LEU A 219 5.34 -1.29 -17.81
CA LEU A 219 4.92 -0.02 -17.20
C LEU A 219 5.80 1.17 -17.61
N SER A 220 7.09 0.95 -17.89
CA SER A 220 7.98 2.02 -18.39
C SER A 220 7.65 2.51 -19.82
N LYS A 221 6.88 1.73 -20.56
CA LYS A 221 6.54 1.94 -21.98
C LYS A 221 5.05 2.21 -22.20
N THR A 222 4.22 2.09 -21.17
CA THR A 222 2.78 2.31 -21.29
C THR A 222 2.46 3.79 -21.28
N GLU A 223 1.49 4.18 -22.10
CA GLU A 223 0.89 5.52 -22.11
C GLU A 223 -0.30 5.61 -21.15
N HIS A 224 -0.74 4.48 -20.58
CA HIS A 224 -1.82 4.44 -19.61
C HIS A 224 -1.33 4.99 -18.27
N ASN A 225 -2.19 5.74 -17.58
CA ASN A 225 -1.90 6.12 -16.21
C ASN A 225 -1.95 4.90 -15.31
N PHE A 226 -1.06 4.80 -14.34
CA PHE A 226 -1.08 3.68 -13.40
C PHE A 226 -0.76 4.11 -11.97
N LEU A 227 -1.36 3.38 -11.03
CA LEU A 227 -0.90 3.31 -9.65
C LEU A 227 -0.46 1.87 -9.36
N LEU A 228 0.82 1.73 -9.04
CA LEU A 228 1.44 0.50 -8.59
C LEU A 228 1.71 0.57 -7.08
N THR A 229 1.43 -0.52 -6.36
CA THR A 229 1.69 -0.61 -4.92
C THR A 229 2.60 -1.79 -4.59
N TYR A 230 3.63 -1.53 -3.78
CA TYR A 230 4.53 -2.54 -3.22
C TYR A 230 4.78 -2.27 -1.73
N ASN A 231 5.27 -3.27 -1.00
CA ASN A 231 5.97 -2.98 0.25
C ASN A 231 7.22 -2.15 -0.04
N ASP A 232 7.63 -1.32 0.92
CA ASP A 232 8.92 -0.66 0.86
C ASP A 232 10.07 -1.67 1.00
N GLY A 233 10.98 -1.65 0.03
CA GLY A 233 12.12 -2.54 -0.06
C GLY A 233 13.14 -2.04 -1.08
N GLU A 234 14.41 -2.25 -0.79
CA GLU A 234 15.54 -1.81 -1.63
C GLU A 234 15.44 -2.33 -3.07
N GLU A 235 15.04 -3.60 -3.23
CA GLU A 235 14.85 -4.22 -4.55
C GLU A 235 13.78 -3.50 -5.39
N VAL A 236 12.66 -3.11 -4.78
CA VAL A 236 11.59 -2.39 -5.48
C VAL A 236 12.05 -0.97 -5.82
N ARG A 237 12.75 -0.30 -4.89
CA ARG A 237 13.29 1.05 -5.15
C ARG A 237 14.28 1.04 -6.31
N GLU A 238 15.19 0.08 -6.33
CA GLU A 238 16.16 -0.12 -7.40
C GLU A 238 15.46 -0.45 -8.74
N MET A 239 14.43 -1.30 -8.72
CA MET A 239 13.66 -1.68 -9.91
C MET A 239 12.95 -0.50 -10.58
N TYR A 240 12.43 0.45 -9.78
CA TYR A 240 11.66 1.60 -10.24
C TYR A 240 12.39 2.96 -10.09
N LYS A 241 13.73 2.95 -10.01
CA LYS A 241 14.55 4.16 -9.79
C LYS A 241 14.62 5.16 -10.95
N ASP A 242 14.12 4.79 -12.13
CA ASP A 242 14.17 5.65 -13.32
C ASP A 242 13.19 6.82 -13.16
N GLU A 243 13.70 7.96 -12.69
CA GLU A 243 12.93 9.17 -12.38
C GLU A 243 12.32 9.87 -13.61
N ASP A 244 12.79 9.52 -14.82
CA ASP A 244 12.19 9.98 -16.07
C ASP A 244 10.92 9.19 -16.40
N LYS A 245 10.73 8.03 -15.77
CA LYS A 245 9.58 7.13 -15.98
C LYS A 245 8.63 7.12 -14.79
N PHE A 246 9.17 7.13 -13.58
CA PHE A 246 8.43 6.81 -12.38
C PHE A 246 8.52 7.93 -11.33
N ILE A 247 7.46 8.09 -10.56
CA ILE A 247 7.45 8.83 -9.30
C ILE A 247 7.16 7.83 -8.19
N ILE A 248 8.03 7.77 -7.19
CA ILE A 248 7.86 6.94 -6.00
C ILE A 248 7.37 7.83 -4.85
N LEU A 249 6.29 7.41 -4.20
CA LEU A 249 5.68 8.06 -3.04
C LEU A 249 5.67 7.09 -1.87
N GLU A 250 6.26 7.50 -0.76
CA GLU A 250 6.32 6.70 0.46
C GLU A 250 5.03 6.88 1.27
N LYS A 251 4.42 5.77 1.69
CA LYS A 251 3.21 5.79 2.50
C LYS A 251 3.32 4.84 3.69
N SER A 252 2.96 5.34 4.86
CA SER A 252 2.92 4.55 6.08
C SER A 252 1.53 4.52 6.71
N TRP A 253 1.10 3.36 7.19
CA TRP A 253 -0.13 3.27 8.00
C TRP A 253 -0.09 2.12 9.00
N THR A 254 -0.92 2.23 10.03
CA THR A 254 -1.03 1.21 11.07
C THR A 254 -2.08 0.14 10.70
N TYR A 255 -1.66 -1.12 10.69
CA TYR A 255 -2.54 -2.26 10.42
C TYR A 255 -3.49 -2.60 11.60
N SER A 256 -3.56 -1.82 12.70
CA SER A 256 -4.48 -2.13 13.79
C SER A 256 -5.02 -0.87 14.49
N MET A 257 -6.34 -0.86 14.74
CA MET A 257 -7.00 0.08 15.65
C MET A 257 -6.94 -0.41 17.11
N MET A 258 -5.83 -1.02 17.55
CA MET A 258 -5.63 -1.26 18.98
C MET A 258 -4.93 -0.05 19.59
N SER A 259 -5.52 0.47 20.67
CA SER A 259 -4.92 1.54 21.46
C SER A 259 -3.46 1.21 21.73
N GLN A 260 -2.59 2.20 21.49
CA GLN A 260 -1.16 2.18 21.79
C GLN A 260 -0.91 1.71 23.23
N SER A 261 -0.88 0.40 23.44
CA SER A 261 -0.51 -0.26 24.67
C SER A 261 0.09 -1.60 24.30
N LYS A 262 1.42 -1.68 24.51
CA LYS A 262 2.31 -2.84 24.34
C LYS A 262 2.68 -3.18 22.89
N SER A 263 3.89 -2.73 22.51
CA SER A 263 4.85 -3.43 21.62
C SER A 263 4.23 -4.39 20.59
N GLY A 264 3.95 -3.91 19.38
CA GLY A 264 3.51 -4.79 18.29
C GLY A 264 2.57 -4.20 17.25
N CYS A 265 2.45 -2.87 17.15
CA CYS A 265 1.71 -2.28 16.04
C CYS A 265 2.57 -2.43 14.77
N ARG A 266 2.13 -3.26 13.81
CA ARG A 266 2.77 -3.33 12.50
C ARG A 266 2.45 -2.06 11.75
N VAL A 267 3.44 -1.19 11.63
CA VAL A 267 3.47 -0.13 10.62
C VAL A 267 3.69 -0.82 9.28
N GLY A 268 2.79 -0.60 8.33
CA GLY A 268 3.04 -0.93 6.94
C GLY A 268 3.75 0.25 6.31
N GLU A 269 4.87 -0.01 5.68
CA GLU A 269 5.53 0.93 4.76
C GLU A 269 5.28 0.38 3.35
N GLU A 270 4.54 1.15 2.56
CA GLU A 270 4.24 0.81 1.17
C GLU A 270 4.72 1.94 0.25
N LEU A 271 5.21 1.54 -0.93
CA LEU A 271 5.58 2.44 -2.01
C LEU A 271 4.43 2.52 -2.99
N PHE A 272 4.00 3.74 -3.29
CA PHE A 272 3.08 4.03 -4.37
C PHE A 272 3.90 4.56 -5.54
N ILE A 273 3.81 3.89 -6.67
CA ILE A 273 4.61 4.18 -7.86
C ILE A 273 3.65 4.53 -8.99
N ILE A 274 3.85 5.69 -9.60
CA ILE A 274 3.03 6.23 -10.69
C ILE A 274 3.92 6.62 -11.87
N ASN A 275 3.34 6.75 -13.07
CA ASN A 275 4.06 7.33 -14.21
C ASN A 275 4.39 8.81 -13.97
N LYS A 276 5.44 9.30 -14.62
CA LYS A 276 5.92 10.69 -14.47
C LYS A 276 4.85 11.75 -14.74
N ASP A 277 4.01 11.50 -15.74
CA ASP A 277 2.96 12.42 -16.20
C ASP A 277 1.59 12.14 -15.56
N PHE A 278 1.56 11.39 -14.45
CA PHE A 278 0.31 11.07 -13.77
C PHE A 278 -0.42 12.35 -13.33
N PRO A 279 -1.70 12.55 -13.69
CA PRO A 279 -2.39 13.83 -13.55
C PRO A 279 -2.92 14.04 -12.12
N ILE A 280 -2.02 14.19 -11.15
CA ILE A 280 -2.35 14.42 -9.74
C ILE A 280 -1.59 15.61 -9.16
N ASP A 281 -2.25 16.39 -8.32
CA ASP A 281 -1.59 17.43 -7.53
C ASP A 281 -0.93 16.81 -6.29
N LEU A 282 0.39 16.65 -6.35
CA LEU A 282 1.19 16.09 -5.26
C LEU A 282 1.33 17.06 -4.08
N THR A 283 1.06 18.36 -4.25
CA THR A 283 1.24 19.35 -3.17
C THR A 283 0.21 19.19 -2.05
N GLU A 284 -1.01 18.74 -2.36
CA GLU A 284 -2.01 18.39 -1.34
C GLU A 284 -1.71 17.06 -0.64
N HIS A 285 -1.04 16.13 -1.33
CA HIS A 285 -0.71 14.80 -0.80
C HIS A 285 0.43 14.84 0.21
N LEU A 286 1.42 15.72 -0.02
CA LEU A 286 2.53 15.94 0.91
C LEU A 286 2.06 16.62 2.21
N ARG A 287 1.02 17.48 2.16
CA ARG A 287 0.43 18.12 3.35
C ARG A 287 -0.42 17.19 4.22
N GLN A 288 -1.01 16.14 3.65
CA GLN A 288 -1.81 15.19 4.44
C GLN A 288 -0.95 14.33 5.36
N ASP A 289 0.29 14.01 4.96
CA ASP A 289 1.24 13.31 5.84
C ASP A 289 1.63 14.21 7.04
N GLU A 290 1.76 15.54 6.86
CA GLU A 290 2.00 16.51 7.96
C GLU A 290 0.87 16.51 9.01
N THR A 291 -0.40 16.45 8.59
CA THR A 291 -1.54 16.43 9.54
C THR A 291 -1.69 15.12 10.32
N ILE A 292 -1.12 14.02 9.82
CA ILE A 292 -1.10 12.74 10.56
C ILE A 292 -0.02 12.80 11.65
N ASP A 293 1.14 13.38 11.36
CA ASP A 293 2.18 13.63 12.36
C ASP A 293 1.68 14.60 13.44
N GLU A 294 0.97 15.68 13.08
CA GLU A 294 0.33 16.59 14.05
C GLU A 294 -0.72 15.89 14.95
N GLN A 295 -1.50 14.95 14.41
CA GLN A 295 -2.48 14.17 15.19
C GLN A 295 -1.82 13.11 16.09
N ILE A 296 -0.66 12.60 15.70
CA ILE A 296 0.16 11.73 16.54
C ILE A 296 0.76 12.56 17.68
N ASP A 297 1.22 13.76 17.41
CA ASP A 297 1.80 14.69 18.38
C ASP A 297 0.77 15.16 19.43
N GLU A 298 -0.48 15.45 19.04
CA GLU A 298 -1.57 15.76 19.99
C GLU A 298 -1.86 14.58 20.95
N VAL A 299 -1.83 13.35 20.44
CA VAL A 299 -2.04 12.13 21.22
C VAL A 299 -0.83 11.81 22.13
N VAL A 300 0.38 12.19 21.70
CA VAL A 300 1.61 12.07 22.49
C VAL A 300 1.68 13.16 23.57
N GLU A 301 1.28 14.40 23.30
CA GLU A 301 1.16 15.48 24.30
C GLU A 301 0.09 15.16 25.37
N GLU A 302 -1.06 14.60 24.98
CA GLU A 302 -2.09 14.16 25.95
C GLU A 302 -1.59 13.02 26.86
N LYS A 303 -0.66 12.18 26.37
CA LYS A 303 -0.03 11.11 27.14
C LYS A 303 1.08 11.62 28.05
N ASN A 304 1.89 12.56 27.58
CA ASN A 304 2.97 13.16 28.36
C ASN A 304 2.43 14.04 29.51
N ASN A 305 1.26 14.67 29.32
CA ASN A 305 0.54 15.37 30.39
C ASN A 305 -0.02 14.46 31.51
N LYS A 306 0.09 13.12 31.39
CA LYS A 306 -0.34 12.14 32.40
C LYS A 306 0.79 11.40 33.11
N SER A 307 2.06 11.75 32.86
CA SER A 307 3.18 11.20 33.60
C SER A 307 4.13 12.30 34.06
N HIS A 308 3.86 12.85 35.24
CA HIS A 308 4.89 13.54 36.00
C HIS A 308 5.99 12.54 36.37
N LYS A 309 7.16 12.68 35.76
CA LYS A 309 8.45 12.79 36.45
C LYS A 309 9.51 13.25 35.47
N GLU A 310 10.14 14.37 35.83
CA GLU A 310 11.19 15.08 35.14
C GLU A 310 12.43 14.20 34.94
N GLU A 311 12.87 14.11 33.69
CA GLU A 311 14.28 14.11 33.30
C GLU A 311 14.33 14.86 31.96
N GLU A 312 14.95 16.04 31.94
CA GLU A 312 15.10 16.87 30.73
C GLU A 312 16.00 16.13 29.72
N LEU A 313 15.39 15.55 28.68
CA LEU A 313 16.13 15.00 27.55
C LEU A 313 16.69 16.14 26.66
N PRO A 314 17.93 16.02 26.14
CA PRO A 314 18.53 16.98 25.19
C PRO A 314 17.66 17.29 23.96
N GLU A 315 16.77 16.36 23.58
CA GLU A 315 15.84 16.47 22.45
C GLU A 315 14.80 17.61 22.59
N LEU A 316 14.50 18.04 23.82
CA LEU A 316 13.57 19.16 24.09
C LEU A 316 14.14 20.52 23.67
N LYS A 317 15.48 20.71 23.71
CA LYS A 317 16.12 21.96 23.28
C LYS A 317 16.15 22.10 21.77
N ASP A 318 16.38 21.01 21.05
CA ASP A 318 16.30 20.98 19.59
C ASP A 318 14.86 21.22 19.10
N TYR A 319 13.85 20.81 19.86
CA TYR A 319 12.44 21.01 19.53
C TYR A 319 12.01 22.48 19.63
N GLU A 320 12.41 23.21 20.68
CA GLU A 320 12.09 24.65 20.79
C GLU A 320 12.75 25.50 19.70
N ILE A 321 13.92 25.08 19.22
CA ILE A 321 14.62 25.74 18.10
C ILE A 321 13.85 25.50 16.79
N ARG A 322 13.47 24.24 16.50
CA ARG A 322 12.73 23.87 15.28
C ARG A 322 11.32 24.48 15.20
N LYS A 323 10.65 24.69 16.34
CA LYS A 323 9.31 25.31 16.40
C LYS A 323 9.29 26.77 15.94
N ASN A 324 10.43 27.47 15.99
CA ASN A 324 10.53 28.87 15.61
C ASN A 324 11.13 29.08 14.20
N MET A 325 11.37 27.99 13.45
CA MET A 325 11.91 28.04 12.10
C MET A 325 10.79 28.20 11.07
N SER A 326 11.01 29.06 10.08
CA SER A 326 10.16 29.19 8.91
C SER A 326 10.23 27.95 8.01
N SER A 327 9.22 27.75 7.16
CA SER A 327 9.15 26.58 6.27
C SER A 327 10.37 26.42 5.36
N ASP A 328 10.99 27.53 4.95
CA ASP A 328 12.21 27.53 4.15
C ASP A 328 13.44 27.09 4.96
N GLU A 329 13.50 27.40 6.25
CA GLU A 329 14.60 27.03 7.14
C GLU A 329 14.58 25.53 7.48
N VAL A 330 13.39 24.92 7.61
CA VAL A 330 13.25 23.47 7.82
C VAL A 330 13.62 22.66 6.57
N LEU A 331 13.27 23.17 5.39
CA LEU A 331 13.69 22.61 4.10
C LEU A 331 15.21 22.68 3.93
N LEU A 332 15.81 23.81 4.31
CA LEU A 332 17.26 23.98 4.31
C LEU A 332 17.96 23.04 5.29
N GLU A 333 17.38 22.84 6.49
CA GLU A 333 17.93 21.92 7.49
C GLU A 333 17.87 20.45 7.02
N ARG A 334 16.76 20.03 6.39
CA ARG A 334 16.67 18.70 5.75
C ARG A 334 17.65 18.55 4.58
N TYR A 335 17.84 19.59 3.79
CA TYR A 335 18.80 19.60 2.68
C TYR A 335 20.25 19.51 3.18
N ILE A 336 20.59 20.25 4.24
CA ILE A 336 21.90 20.19 4.91
C ILE A 336 22.12 18.82 5.54
N LYS A 337 21.09 18.21 6.14
CA LYS A 337 21.18 16.87 6.73
C LYS A 337 21.38 15.79 5.66
N LYS A 338 20.75 15.94 4.50
CA LYS A 338 20.95 15.09 3.32
C LYS A 338 22.36 15.25 2.74
N ILE A 339 22.85 16.49 2.61
CA ILE A 339 24.24 16.79 2.23
C ILE A 339 25.23 16.17 3.25
N ASN A 340 24.96 16.28 4.55
CA ASN A 340 25.83 15.71 5.58
C ASN A 340 25.80 14.18 5.61
N GLN A 341 24.69 13.55 5.21
CA GLN A 341 24.61 12.10 5.00
C GLN A 341 25.36 11.67 3.73
N GLU A 342 25.31 12.45 2.66
CA GLU A 342 26.05 12.19 1.41
C GLU A 342 27.56 12.46 1.54
N ILE A 343 27.99 13.30 2.49
CA ILE A 343 29.40 13.57 2.84
C ILE A 343 30.00 12.47 3.75
N SER A 344 29.20 11.52 4.23
CA SER A 344 29.62 10.48 5.19
C SER A 344 30.63 9.44 4.65
N ASP A 345 31.08 9.54 3.39
CA ASP A 345 31.99 8.56 2.78
C ASP A 345 33.46 8.99 2.68
N ASP A 346 33.86 10.19 3.15
CA ASP A 346 35.29 10.53 3.28
C ASP A 346 35.58 11.41 4.51
N ILE A 347 36.00 10.75 5.59
CA ILE A 347 36.27 11.30 6.94
C ILE A 347 37.27 12.47 6.95
N THR A 348 38.07 12.63 5.89
CA THR A 348 39.13 13.65 5.83
C THR A 348 38.64 15.06 5.45
N GLU A 349 37.49 15.20 4.77
CA GLU A 349 36.93 16.52 4.43
C GLU A 349 36.22 17.18 5.63
N GLN A 350 35.60 16.39 6.52
CA GLN A 350 34.90 16.92 7.71
C GLN A 350 35.84 17.65 8.67
N GLU A 351 37.02 17.10 8.97
CA GLU A 351 37.97 17.75 9.90
C GLU A 351 38.53 19.06 9.35
N VAL A 352 38.58 19.22 8.01
CA VAL A 352 39.06 20.43 7.35
C VAL A 352 37.99 21.52 7.34
N ILE A 353 36.73 21.16 7.07
CA ILE A 353 35.59 22.10 7.08
C ILE A 353 35.30 22.59 8.50
N GLU A 354 35.31 21.70 9.49
CA GLU A 354 35.11 22.08 10.90
C GLU A 354 36.22 23.00 11.44
N ARG A 355 37.45 22.88 10.93
CA ARG A 355 38.55 23.79 11.30
C ARG A 355 38.48 25.14 10.60
N SER A 356 37.86 25.23 9.42
CA SER A 356 37.70 26.49 8.69
C SER A 356 36.52 27.34 9.16
N LEU A 357 35.52 26.78 9.85
CA LEU A 357 34.30 27.48 10.25
C LEU A 357 34.28 27.99 11.71
N LYS A 358 35.45 28.25 12.32
CA LYS A 358 35.51 28.84 13.66
C LYS A 358 35.45 30.38 13.62
N SER A 359 34.26 30.92 13.36
CA SER A 359 33.67 32.02 14.17
C SER A 359 32.24 32.35 13.69
N GLU A 360 31.31 32.58 14.62
CA GLU A 360 29.95 33.08 14.33
C GLU A 360 29.94 34.43 13.59
N GLU A 361 31.07 35.15 13.54
CA GLU A 361 31.21 36.44 12.88
C GLU A 361 31.29 36.34 11.34
N ASP A 362 31.78 35.23 10.79
CA ASP A 362 31.91 35.07 9.34
C ASP A 362 30.56 34.80 8.65
N ILE A 363 29.65 34.09 9.34
CA ILE A 363 28.29 33.80 8.88
C ILE A 363 27.44 35.08 8.85
N LYS A 364 27.64 35.99 9.82
CA LYS A 364 26.87 37.25 9.93
C LYS A 364 27.19 38.28 8.85
N ASN A 365 28.38 38.22 8.25
CA ASN A 365 28.84 39.23 7.29
C ASN A 365 28.56 38.86 5.81
N GLY A 366 27.87 37.74 5.54
CA GLY A 366 27.38 37.40 4.19
C GLY A 366 28.46 36.99 3.18
N ASN A 367 29.69 36.71 3.64
CA ASN A 367 30.78 36.24 2.77
C ASN A 367 30.84 34.71 2.79
N ILE A 368 29.85 34.06 2.19
CA ILE A 368 29.89 32.60 1.97
C ILE A 368 30.64 32.36 0.67
N LYS A 369 31.89 31.89 0.76
CA LYS A 369 32.62 31.39 -0.41
C LYS A 369 31.90 30.18 -0.99
N SER A 370 31.85 30.08 -2.31
CA SER A 370 31.32 28.90 -2.98
C SER A 370 32.19 27.67 -2.65
N LEU A 371 31.57 26.47 -2.74
CA LEU A 371 32.26 25.20 -2.47
C LEU A 371 33.53 25.04 -3.31
N ASP A 372 33.52 25.55 -4.54
CA ASP A 372 34.65 25.51 -5.48
C ASP A 372 35.78 26.47 -5.07
N GLU A 373 35.47 27.63 -4.46
CA GLU A 373 36.47 28.58 -3.94
C GLU A 373 37.15 28.03 -2.68
N LEU A 374 36.41 27.35 -1.81
CA LEU A 374 36.96 26.66 -0.64
C LEU A 374 37.88 25.51 -1.05
N LYS A 375 37.48 24.70 -2.05
CA LYS A 375 38.31 23.63 -2.60
C LYS A 375 39.60 24.14 -3.24
N LYS A 376 39.58 25.34 -3.83
CA LYS A 376 40.75 25.98 -4.43
C LYS A 376 41.74 26.51 -3.37
N ASP A 377 41.23 27.15 -2.32
CA ASP A 377 42.05 27.64 -1.19
C ASP A 377 42.72 26.50 -0.42
N ILE A 378 42.11 25.31 -0.37
CA ILE A 378 42.67 24.09 0.24
C ILE A 378 43.80 23.52 -0.64
N LYS A 379 43.65 23.52 -1.96
CA LYS A 379 44.69 23.07 -2.90
C LYS A 379 45.94 23.94 -2.90
N ASP A 380 45.78 25.23 -2.63
CA ASP A 380 46.90 26.19 -2.59
C ASP A 380 47.62 26.21 -1.22
N LYS A 381 47.07 25.56 -0.19
CA LYS A 381 47.69 25.38 1.14
C LYS A 381 48.27 23.98 1.29
N ASP A 382 49.39 23.74 0.61
CA ASP A 382 50.25 22.57 0.82
C ASP A 382 50.77 22.58 2.28
N TYR A 383 50.13 21.83 3.17
CA TYR A 383 50.61 21.60 4.53
C TYR A 383 51.51 20.36 4.50
N SER A 384 52.81 20.60 4.31
CA SER A 384 53.87 19.62 4.56
C SER A 384 53.80 19.17 6.03
N PRO A 385 53.65 17.87 6.34
CA PRO A 385 53.65 17.40 7.73
C PRO A 385 55.09 17.31 8.21
N ASP A 386 55.54 18.29 9.00
CA ASP A 386 56.85 18.24 9.66
C ASP A 386 56.71 18.03 11.17
N ASN A 387 57.18 16.85 11.58
CA ASN A 387 57.87 16.48 12.81
C ASN A 387 57.63 17.23 14.15
N SER A 388 57.29 16.40 15.14
CA SER A 388 58.02 16.22 16.42
C SER A 388 57.43 16.77 17.72
N ILE A 389 57.41 15.82 18.67
CA ILE A 389 57.34 15.83 20.16
C ILE A 389 55.96 15.99 20.79
#